data_AF-A0A9D7NSL9-F1
#
_entry.id   AF-A0A9D7NSL9-F1
#
_cell.length_a   1.000
_cell.length_b   1.000
_cell.length_c   1.000
_cell.angle_alpha   90.00
_cell.angle_beta   90.00
_cell.angle_gamma   90.00
#
_symmetry.space_group_name_H-M   'P 1'
#
loop_
_entity.id
_entity.type
_entity.pdbx_description
1 polymer ?
#
loop_
_entity_poly.entity_id
_entity_poly.type
_entity_poly.pdbx_seq_one_letter_code
_entity_poly.pdbx_strand_id
1 'polypeptide(L)' 'MSDHASISKNFRLDASLLERLKKWREEQEFPPSETAVVEAALKAFLDLREKRKK' A
#
# COMPACT_ATOMS: atom_id res chain seq x y z
N MET A 1 2.96 -10.70 -27.74
CA MET A 1 3.56 -9.46 -27.23
C MET A 1 2.77 -9.11 -26.00
N SER A 2 3.36 -9.25 -24.81
CA SER A 2 2.64 -8.99 -23.56
C SER A 2 2.67 -7.49 -23.30
N ASP A 3 1.55 -6.83 -23.54
CA ASP A 3 1.30 -5.46 -23.11
C ASP A 3 1.40 -5.38 -21.57
N HIS A 4 2.60 -5.11 -21.07
CA HIS A 4 2.76 -4.50 -19.75
C HIS A 4 2.18 -3.09 -19.85
N ALA A 5 0.85 -2.99 -19.76
CA ALA A 5 0.20 -1.72 -19.53
C ALA A 5 0.86 -1.11 -18.30
N SER A 6 1.64 -0.05 -18.48
CA SER A 6 2.10 0.81 -17.41
C SER A 6 0.85 1.37 -16.72
N ILE A 7 0.35 0.67 -15.71
CA ILE A 7 -0.68 1.15 -14.81
C ILE A 7 0.01 2.13 -13.86
N SER A 8 0.47 3.26 -14.39
CA SER A 8 0.79 4.43 -13.57
C SER A 8 -0.53 5.10 -13.20
N LYS A 9 -1.34 4.41 -12.40
CA LYS A 9 -2.56 4.97 -11.82
C LYS A 9 -2.15 5.87 -10.66
N ASN A 10 -2.35 7.17 -10.81
CA ASN A 10 -2.29 8.12 -9.71
C ASN A 10 -3.45 7.85 -8.75
N PHE A 11 -3.24 6.94 -7.80
CA PHE A 11 -4.16 6.74 -6.69
C PHE A 11 -4.04 7.93 -5.74
N ARG A 12 -5.15 8.67 -5.57
CA ARG A 12 -5.23 9.68 -4.52
C ARG A 12 -5.60 8.97 -3.23
N LEU A 13 -4.63 8.83 -2.34
CA LEU A 13 -4.89 8.40 -0.96
C LEU A 13 -5.43 9.59 -0.16
N ASP A 14 -6.24 9.27 0.84
CA ASP A 14 -6.76 10.26 1.78
C ASP A 14 -5.61 10.94 2.54
N ALA A 15 -5.69 12.27 2.70
CA ALA A 15 -4.63 13.06 3.31
C ALA A 15 -4.41 12.70 4.79
N SER A 16 -5.50 12.46 5.54
CA SER A 16 -5.38 12.08 6.95
C SER A 16 -4.73 10.72 7.13
N LEU A 17 -4.95 9.80 6.17
CA LEU A 17 -4.31 8.50 6.15
C LEU A 17 -2.81 8.61 5.88
N LEU A 18 -2.40 9.49 4.95
CA LEU A 18 -0.99 9.76 4.66
C LEU A 18 -0.28 10.40 5.85
N GLU A 19 -0.91 11.36 6.52
CA GLU A 19 -0.35 11.96 7.74
C GLU A 19 -0.14 10.94 8.85
N ARG A 20 -1.14 10.07 9.05
CA ARG A 20 -1.04 8.98 10.03
C ARG A 20 0.06 7.98 9.68
N LEU A 21 0.20 7.64 8.39
CA LEU A 21 1.27 6.78 7.89
C LEU A 21 2.64 7.41 8.13
N LYS A 22 2.79 8.70 7.82
CA LYS A 22 4.04 9.44 8.05
C LYS A 22 4.43 9.44 9.53
N LYS A 23 3.50 9.78 10.41
CA LYS A 23 3.74 9.80 11.86
C LYS A 23 4.19 8.43 12.37
N TRP A 24 3.47 7.37 11.99
CA TRP A 24 3.85 6.01 12.37
C TRP A 24 5.25 5.62 11.88
N ARG A 25 5.63 6.02 10.64
CA ARG A 25 6.97 5.76 10.10
C ARG A 25 8.06 6.46 10.91
N GLU A 26 7.84 7.71 11.32
CA GLU A 26 8.79 8.48 12.12
C GLU A 26 9.03 7.87 13.52
N GLU A 27 8.09 7.06 14.03
CA GLU A 27 8.21 6.34 15.30
C GLU A 27 9.02 5.04 15.19
N GLN A 28 9.42 4.60 13.99
CA GLN A 28 10.15 3.36 13.79
C GLN A 28 11.67 3.57 13.87
N GLU A 29 12.39 2.67 14.54
CA GLU A 29 13.86 2.66 14.56
C GLU A 29 14.46 2.50 13.15
N PHE A 30 13.79 1.73 12.29
CA PHE A 30 14.12 1.55 10.88
C PHE A 30 12.87 1.77 10.02
N PRO A 31 12.58 3.00 9.58
CA PRO A 31 11.34 3.33 8.87
C PRO A 31 11.30 2.66 7.49
N PRO A 32 10.25 1.87 7.18
CA PRO A 32 10.07 1.32 5.84
C PRO A 32 9.77 2.46 4.84
N SER A 33 9.93 2.20 3.54
CA SER A 33 9.48 3.16 2.52
C SER A 33 7.95 3.25 2.49
N GLU A 34 7.43 4.42 2.12
CA GLU A 34 5.98 4.62 1.98
C GLU A 34 5.36 3.60 1.01
N THR A 35 6.02 3.40 -0.14
CA THR A 35 5.64 2.40 -1.13
C THR A 35 5.54 0.99 -0.54
N ALA A 36 6.55 0.55 0.22
CA ALA A 36 6.55 -0.79 0.81
C ALA A 36 5.38 -1.00 1.77
N VAL A 37 5.00 0.03 2.54
CA VAL A 37 3.85 -0.04 3.45
C VAL A 37 2.55 -0.15 2.68
N VAL A 38 2.38 0.66 1.63
CA VAL A 38 1.18 0.63 0.78
C VAL A 38 1.05 -0.72 0.06
N GLU A 39 2.14 -1.24 -0.50
CA GLU A 39 2.17 -2.56 -1.15
C GLU A 39 1.81 -3.69 -0.17
N ALA A 40 2.39 -3.67 1.03
CA ALA A 40 2.09 -4.66 2.06
C ALA A 40 0.62 -4.60 2.50
N ALA A 41 0.06 -3.39 2.67
CA ALA A 41 -1.33 -3.19 3.03
C ALA A 41 -2.29 -3.71 1.94
N LEU A 42 -2.00 -3.42 0.67
CA LEU A 42 -2.79 -3.90 -0.47
C LEU A 42 -2.75 -5.42 -0.57
N LYS A 43 -1.56 -6.02 -0.45
CA LYS A 43 -1.39 -7.48 -0.45
C LYS A 43 -2.22 -8.13 0.66
N ALA A 44 -2.09 -7.62 1.89
CA ALA A 44 -2.85 -8.14 3.03
C ALA A 44 -4.37 -8.02 2.83
N PHE A 45 -4.85 -6.89 2.29
CA PHE A 45 -6.26 -6.70 1.98
C PHE A 45 -6.78 -7.72 0.95
N LEU A 46 -6.02 -7.96 -0.12
CA LEU A 46 -6.38 -8.93 -1.16
C LEU A 46 -6.37 -10.36 -0.62
N ASP A 47 -5.31 -10.76 0.09
CA ASP A 47 -5.18 -12.09 0.70
C ASP A 47 -6.38 -12.40 1.61
N LEU A 48 -6.84 -11.43 2.41
CA LEU A 48 -8.01 -11.57 3.27
C LEU A 48 -9.30 -11.78 2.47
N ARG A 49 -9.46 -11.10 1.34
CA ARG A 49 -10.65 -11.23 0.48
C ARG A 49 -10.66 -12.54 -0.28
N GLU A 50 -9.51 -13.00 -0.75
CA GLU A 50 -9.39 -14.28 -1.45
C GLU A 50 -9.60 -15.46 -0.51
N LYS A 51 -9.09 -15.40 0.73
CA LYS A 51 -9.35 -16.41 1.75
C LYS A 51 -10.83 -16.53 2.13
N ARG A 52 -11.61 -15.46 2.03
CA ARG A 52 -13.08 -15.49 2.28
C ARG A 52 -13.91 -16.00 1.10
N LYS A 53 -13.32 -16.16 -0.09
CA LYS A 53 -13.99 -16.68 -1.30
C LYS A 53 -13.81 -18.18 -1.49
N LYS A 54 -12.96 -18.82 -0.68
CA LYS A 54 -12.82 -20.28 -0.58
C LYS A 54 -13.64 -20.78 0.61
#